data_AF-A0A0F2RK62-F1
#
_entry.id   AF-A0A0F2RK62-F1
#
_cell.length_a   1.000
_cell.length_b   1.000
_cell.length_c   1.000
_cell.angle_alpha   90.00
_cell.angle_beta   90.00
_cell.angle_gamma   90.00
#
_symmetry.space_group_name_H-M   'P 1'
#
loop_
_entity.id
_entity.type
_entity.pdbx_description
1 polymer ?
#
loop_
_entity_poly.entity_id
_entity_poly.type
_entity_poly.pdbx_seq_one_letter_code
_entity_poly.pdbx_strand_id
1 'polypeptide(L)'
;METSAAPALKERPVVLIVEDEPGDAHLIRIQLLERDPRAFEVLMADSLESARRTLAERPEGLPDVVLLDLNLPDSTGLETVRRMRGMVPDAPVVVLTGLDNPAAIGSALQGGAEDYLVKGGDGQTLRRAVRYAMLRHQRDEDARLAETVFTVTDSGIAVVATNGQIQRLNPAFRDMTDLGDDSEGRDRLSDVLLDEDGSRILPDTWPPKMGPEDYWEGEAWNARHGGDRFFTVIRLHAVRREDGSVARYVAVLHDITDRKLNEEKLARQATHDHLTGLPNRFLFLDRSDAALRTAQRYSVRCAMLYVDLDGFKPVNDTLGHAAGDRVLQGVARRLGDAVRSSDTVARLGGDEFAILLPNCTAADAVAMAAKVVDSVRAPFELPEGEARVTASVGIATFPDDGVEAKEILSAADEAMYTAKKTGKNRFSGKDGSETALWLEKNQVPTG
;
A
#
# COMPACT_ATOMS: atom_id res chain seq x y z
N MET A 1 -1.00 11.95 -23.44
CA MET A 1 -0.67 11.67 -24.87
C MET A 1 0.71 12.23 -25.18
N GLU A 2 1.76 11.59 -24.67
CA GLU A 2 3.12 11.74 -25.18
C GLU A 2 3.35 10.54 -26.07
N THR A 3 3.43 10.80 -27.38
CA THR A 3 3.97 9.86 -28.35
C THR A 3 5.26 9.27 -27.78
N SER A 4 5.37 7.93 -27.77
CA SER A 4 6.64 7.21 -27.62
C SER A 4 7.68 7.93 -28.48
N ALA A 5 8.49 8.79 -27.85
CA ALA A 5 9.48 9.57 -28.56
C ALA A 5 10.48 8.55 -29.09
N ALA A 6 10.60 8.43 -30.41
CA ALA A 6 11.71 7.69 -30.99
C ALA A 6 13.01 8.21 -30.34
N PRO A 7 13.97 7.33 -30.00
CA PRO A 7 15.19 7.75 -29.34
C PRO A 7 15.82 8.91 -30.09
N ALA A 8 15.75 10.09 -29.49
CA ALA A 8 16.22 11.33 -30.07
C ALA A 8 17.62 11.56 -29.50
N LEU A 9 18.62 11.44 -30.37
CA LEU A 9 19.99 11.83 -30.02
C LEU A 9 20.01 13.31 -29.63
N LYS A 10 20.94 13.68 -28.75
CA LYS A 10 21.22 15.08 -28.42
C LYS A 10 21.38 15.91 -29.71
N GLU A 11 20.93 17.18 -29.68
CA GLU A 11 21.06 18.08 -30.83
C GLU A 11 22.51 18.22 -31.30
N ARG A 12 23.46 18.17 -30.35
CA ARG A 12 24.89 18.21 -30.62
C ARG A 12 25.63 17.18 -29.75
N PRO A 13 25.78 15.93 -30.21
CA PRO A 13 26.46 14.90 -29.46
C PRO A 13 27.98 15.11 -29.40
N VAL A 14 28.58 14.68 -28.30
CA VAL A 14 30.02 14.73 -28.06
C VAL A 14 30.69 13.46 -28.57
N VAL A 15 31.60 13.61 -29.53
CA VAL A 15 32.41 12.53 -30.11
C VAL A 15 33.84 12.66 -29.59
N LEU A 16 34.34 11.63 -28.91
CA LEU A 16 35.76 11.54 -28.55
C LEU A 16 36.50 10.72 -29.61
N ILE A 17 37.46 11.34 -30.29
CA ILE A 17 38.39 10.66 -31.20
C ILE A 17 39.67 10.36 -30.43
N VAL A 18 40.08 9.10 -30.41
CA VAL A 18 41.37 8.67 -29.85
C VAL A 18 42.20 8.03 -30.96
N GLU A 19 43.17 8.79 -31.44
CA GLU A 19 43.95 8.53 -32.66
C GLU A 19 45.30 9.25 -32.54
N ASP A 20 46.41 8.52 -32.65
CA ASP A 20 47.75 9.06 -32.44
C ASP A 20 48.33 9.75 -33.68
N GLU A 21 47.92 9.32 -34.88
CA GLU A 21 48.30 9.95 -36.14
C GLU A 21 47.52 11.27 -36.33
N PRO A 22 48.17 12.46 -36.24
CA PRO A 22 47.46 13.74 -36.23
C PRO A 22 46.70 14.03 -37.53
N GLY A 23 47.18 13.48 -38.66
CA GLY A 23 46.54 13.59 -39.96
C GLY A 23 45.20 12.86 -40.01
N ASP A 24 45.17 11.62 -39.52
CA ASP A 24 43.95 10.80 -39.46
C ASP A 24 42.93 11.41 -38.49
N ALA A 25 43.37 11.81 -37.29
CA ALA A 25 42.51 12.48 -36.31
C ALA A 25 41.88 13.75 -36.88
N HIS A 26 42.66 14.56 -37.60
CA HIS A 26 42.18 15.78 -38.23
C HIS A 26 41.20 15.49 -39.38
N LEU A 27 41.49 14.47 -40.20
CA LEU A 27 40.62 14.06 -41.31
C LEU A 27 39.25 13.58 -40.79
N ILE A 28 39.23 12.72 -39.76
CA ILE A 28 37.99 12.24 -39.12
C ILE A 28 37.18 13.42 -38.58
N ARG A 29 37.84 14.38 -37.93
CA ARG A 29 37.17 15.60 -37.45
C ARG A 29 36.54 16.41 -38.59
N ILE A 30 37.25 16.61 -39.70
CA ILE A 30 36.70 17.30 -40.88
C ILE A 30 35.49 16.51 -41.42
N GLN A 31 35.63 15.20 -41.56
CA GLN A 31 34.56 14.34 -42.07
C GLN A 31 33.31 14.35 -41.18
N LEU A 32 33.45 14.44 -39.86
CA LEU A 32 32.30 14.57 -38.95
C LEU A 32 31.57 15.91 -39.13
N LEU A 33 32.30 16.99 -39.41
CA LEU A 33 31.80 18.38 -39.41
C LEU A 33 31.51 18.96 -40.81
N GLU A 34 31.85 18.23 -41.88
CA GLU A 34 31.82 18.69 -43.28
C GLU A 34 30.50 19.34 -43.72
N ARG A 35 29.35 18.78 -43.33
CA ARG A 35 28.03 19.29 -43.73
C ARG A 35 27.45 20.33 -42.77
N ASP A 36 27.76 20.17 -41.49
CA ASP A 36 27.25 20.99 -40.42
C ASP A 36 28.29 21.04 -39.30
N PRO A 37 28.98 22.18 -39.13
CA PRO A 37 29.97 22.36 -38.06
C PRO A 37 29.41 22.24 -36.64
N ARG A 38 28.08 22.26 -36.49
CA ARG A 38 27.38 22.09 -35.21
C ARG A 38 26.80 20.69 -35.03
N ALA A 39 26.94 19.80 -36.01
CA ALA A 39 26.39 18.44 -35.95
C ALA A 39 26.95 17.62 -34.78
N PHE A 40 28.19 17.89 -34.40
CA PHE A 40 28.88 17.23 -33.29
C PHE A 40 29.74 18.24 -32.52
N GLU A 41 30.01 17.92 -31.27
CA GLU A 41 31.17 18.44 -30.59
C GLU A 41 32.27 17.39 -30.64
N VAL A 42 33.49 17.77 -31.03
CA VAL A 42 34.57 16.80 -31.27
C VAL A 42 35.70 17.05 -30.29
N LEU A 43 35.98 16.05 -29.46
CA LEU A 43 37.17 15.94 -28.62
C LEU A 43 38.21 15.08 -29.33
N MET A 44 39.49 15.36 -29.11
CA MET A 44 40.60 14.60 -29.69
C MET A 44 41.61 14.27 -28.61
N ALA A 45 42.14 13.05 -28.66
CA ALA A 45 43.24 12.56 -27.84
C ALA A 45 44.15 11.68 -28.71
N ASP A 46 45.43 11.67 -28.38
CA ASP A 46 46.48 10.94 -29.11
C ASP A 46 46.93 9.64 -28.41
N SER A 47 46.34 9.36 -27.24
CA SER A 47 46.67 8.23 -26.37
C SER A 47 45.53 7.99 -25.39
N LEU A 48 45.47 6.82 -24.75
CA LEU A 48 44.48 6.57 -23.69
C LEU A 48 44.73 7.46 -22.47
N GLU A 49 46.00 7.76 -22.15
CA GLU A 49 46.32 8.68 -21.06
C GLU A 49 45.81 10.10 -21.35
N SER A 50 46.01 10.59 -22.58
CA SER A 50 45.50 11.89 -23.02
C SER A 50 43.97 11.91 -23.01
N ALA A 51 43.32 10.85 -23.50
CA ALA A 51 41.87 10.70 -23.46
C ALA A 51 41.33 10.78 -22.02
N ARG A 52 41.95 10.07 -21.08
CA ARG A 52 41.59 10.14 -19.65
C ARG A 52 41.70 11.56 -19.09
N ARG A 53 42.76 12.29 -19.45
CA ARG A 53 42.95 13.68 -19.02
C ARG A 53 41.85 14.59 -19.60
N THR A 54 41.57 14.48 -20.89
CA THR A 54 40.50 15.22 -21.55
C THR A 54 39.14 14.96 -20.91
N LEU A 55 38.84 13.70 -20.55
CA LEU A 55 37.60 13.34 -19.86
C LEU A 55 37.54 13.90 -18.43
N ALA A 56 38.66 13.88 -17.69
CA ALA A 56 38.72 14.38 -16.32
C ALA A 56 38.61 15.91 -16.21
N GLU A 57 39.12 16.63 -17.21
CA GLU A 57 39.10 18.10 -17.26
C GLU A 57 37.76 18.66 -17.76
N ARG A 58 36.82 17.80 -18.17
CA ARG A 58 35.56 18.20 -18.79
C ARG A 58 34.41 18.30 -17.76
N PRO A 59 33.86 19.50 -17.48
CA PRO A 59 32.76 19.66 -16.52
C PRO A 59 31.40 19.24 -17.09
N GLU A 60 31.25 19.15 -18.41
CA GLU A 60 29.98 18.90 -19.11
C GLU A 60 29.65 17.39 -19.29
N GLY A 61 30.45 16.49 -18.69
CA GLY A 61 30.20 15.05 -18.69
C GLY A 61 31.01 14.24 -19.72
N LEU A 62 30.70 12.94 -19.78
CA LEU A 62 31.33 11.95 -20.67
C LEU A 62 30.86 12.10 -22.14
N PRO A 63 31.63 11.58 -23.12
CA PRO A 63 31.25 11.60 -24.53
C PRO A 63 30.05 10.70 -24.79
N ASP A 64 29.29 11.02 -25.84
CA ASP A 64 28.16 10.21 -26.29
C ASP A 64 28.58 9.07 -27.23
N VAL A 65 29.82 9.11 -27.74
CA VAL A 65 30.43 8.06 -28.57
C VAL A 65 31.94 8.24 -28.64
N VAL A 66 32.68 7.13 -28.70
CA VAL A 66 34.13 7.12 -28.88
C VAL A 66 34.50 6.49 -30.21
N LEU A 67 35.34 7.18 -30.99
CA LEU A 67 36.05 6.65 -32.14
C LEU A 67 37.47 6.28 -31.70
N LEU A 68 37.83 5.00 -31.74
CA LEU A 68 39.04 4.50 -31.11
C LEU A 68 39.94 3.78 -32.11
N ASP A 69 41.15 4.27 -32.34
CA ASP A 69 42.19 3.46 -32.96
C ASP A 69 42.67 2.37 -31.98
N LEU A 70 42.93 1.18 -32.52
CA LEU A 70 43.45 0.05 -31.76
C LEU A 70 44.94 0.18 -31.46
N ASN A 71 45.70 0.89 -32.28
CA ASN A 71 47.16 0.98 -32.14
C ASN A 71 47.56 2.36 -31.65
N LEU A 72 47.60 2.55 -30.34
CA LEU A 72 48.02 3.79 -29.70
C LEU A 72 49.44 3.62 -29.09
N PRO A 73 50.16 4.73 -28.85
CA PRO A 73 51.50 4.70 -28.24
C PRO A 73 51.55 4.00 -26.88
N ASP A 74 50.44 4.02 -26.12
CA ASP A 74 50.32 3.53 -24.76
C ASP A 74 49.45 2.26 -24.61
N SER A 75 48.86 1.76 -25.70
CA SER A 75 48.02 0.55 -25.69
C SER A 75 47.78 0.01 -27.10
N THR A 76 47.74 -1.32 -27.26
CA THR A 76 47.47 -1.95 -28.57
C THR A 76 46.37 -3.01 -28.53
N GLY A 77 45.60 -3.11 -29.61
CA GLY A 77 44.63 -4.17 -29.85
C GLY A 77 43.49 -4.25 -28.83
N LEU A 78 43.19 -5.46 -28.37
CA LEU A 78 42.06 -5.77 -27.49
C LEU A 78 42.11 -5.01 -26.16
N GLU A 79 43.31 -4.80 -25.63
CA GLU A 79 43.50 -4.12 -24.35
C GLU A 79 43.07 -2.65 -24.42
N THR A 80 43.27 -2.02 -25.59
CA THR A 80 42.87 -0.63 -25.85
C THR A 80 41.35 -0.47 -25.70
N VAL A 81 40.57 -1.38 -26.28
CA VAL A 81 39.09 -1.36 -26.19
C VAL A 81 38.62 -1.55 -24.75
N ARG A 82 39.19 -2.53 -24.03
CA ARG A 82 38.82 -2.82 -22.64
C ARG A 82 39.11 -1.65 -21.71
N ARG A 83 40.29 -1.03 -21.85
CA ARG A 83 40.67 0.15 -21.05
C ARG A 83 39.75 1.33 -21.36
N MET A 84 39.41 1.56 -22.63
CA MET A 84 38.46 2.61 -23.01
C MET A 84 37.07 2.37 -22.44
N ARG A 85 36.51 1.16 -22.56
CA ARG A 85 35.20 0.81 -21.96
C ARG A 85 35.18 0.98 -20.44
N GLY A 86 36.31 0.78 -19.76
CA GLY A 86 36.44 1.06 -18.34
C GLY A 86 36.38 2.56 -17.99
N MET A 87 36.76 3.45 -18.91
CA MET A 87 36.68 4.90 -18.75
C MET A 87 35.31 5.47 -19.12
N VAL A 88 34.65 4.86 -20.11
CA VAL A 88 33.35 5.29 -20.65
C VAL A 88 32.36 4.11 -20.72
N PRO A 89 31.82 3.64 -19.58
CA PRO A 89 30.97 2.46 -19.53
C PRO A 89 29.63 2.65 -20.27
N ASP A 90 29.11 3.89 -20.28
CA ASP A 90 27.78 4.27 -20.76
C ASP A 90 27.84 4.93 -22.16
N ALA A 91 28.91 4.68 -22.92
CA ALA A 91 29.05 5.18 -24.28
C ALA A 91 29.45 4.08 -25.28
N PRO A 92 28.91 4.10 -26.51
CA PRO A 92 29.36 3.23 -27.59
C PRO A 92 30.82 3.50 -27.94
N VAL A 93 31.62 2.43 -28.04
CA VAL A 93 32.99 2.48 -28.57
C VAL A 93 32.99 1.88 -29.98
N VAL A 94 33.30 2.73 -30.96
CA VAL A 94 33.43 2.36 -32.38
C VAL A 94 34.91 2.33 -32.73
N VAL A 95 35.38 1.18 -33.18
CA VAL A 95 36.80 0.97 -33.45
C VAL A 95 37.17 1.38 -34.88
N LEU A 96 38.28 2.10 -35.03
CA LEU A 96 38.86 2.47 -36.32
C LEU A 96 39.92 1.42 -36.71
N THR A 97 39.71 0.73 -37.84
CA THR A 97 40.61 -0.32 -38.33
C THR A 97 41.21 0.03 -39.68
N GLY A 98 42.52 -0.21 -39.88
CA GLY A 98 43.14 -0.11 -41.21
C GLY A 98 42.68 -1.20 -42.18
N LEU A 99 42.80 -0.94 -43.48
CA LEU A 99 42.40 -1.85 -44.57
C LEU A 99 43.12 -3.22 -44.54
N ASP A 100 44.31 -3.28 -43.95
CA ASP A 100 45.20 -4.44 -44.03
C ASP A 100 45.06 -5.43 -42.86
N ASN A 101 44.18 -5.17 -41.89
CA ASN A 101 44.07 -6.00 -40.68
C ASN A 101 42.64 -6.44 -40.32
N PRO A 102 42.00 -7.28 -41.15
CA PRO A 102 40.66 -7.81 -40.88
C PRO A 102 40.57 -8.68 -39.62
N ALA A 103 41.69 -9.25 -39.15
CA ALA A 103 41.74 -10.03 -37.91
C ALA A 103 41.51 -9.17 -36.65
N ALA A 104 41.75 -7.86 -36.73
CA ALA A 104 41.55 -6.93 -35.63
C ALA A 104 40.06 -6.71 -35.29
N ILE A 105 39.15 -6.93 -36.23
CA ILE A 105 37.69 -6.75 -36.05
C ILE A 105 37.14 -7.74 -35.02
N GLY A 106 37.49 -9.02 -35.15
CA GLY A 106 37.01 -10.06 -34.23
C GLY A 106 37.47 -9.83 -32.79
N SER A 107 38.74 -9.41 -32.63
CA SER A 107 39.30 -9.03 -31.33
C SER A 107 38.60 -7.78 -30.77
N ALA A 108 38.36 -6.75 -31.58
CA ALA A 108 37.69 -5.53 -31.14
C ALA A 108 36.29 -5.81 -30.53
N LEU A 109 35.49 -6.62 -31.21
CA LEU A 109 34.16 -7.02 -30.72
C LEU A 109 34.23 -7.81 -29.41
N GLN A 110 35.19 -8.74 -29.27
CA GLN A 110 35.44 -9.44 -28.01
C GLN A 110 35.91 -8.52 -26.88
N GLY A 111 36.45 -7.35 -27.23
CA GLY A 111 36.88 -6.31 -26.29
C GLY A 111 35.75 -5.44 -25.76
N GLY A 112 34.54 -5.58 -26.29
CA GLY A 112 33.41 -4.73 -25.97
C GLY A 112 33.23 -3.53 -26.89
N ALA A 113 33.84 -3.54 -28.09
CA ALA A 113 33.48 -2.58 -29.13
C ALA A 113 32.07 -2.88 -29.64
N GLU A 114 31.29 -1.83 -29.90
CA GLU A 114 29.91 -1.96 -30.40
C GLU A 114 29.82 -1.98 -31.92
N ASP A 115 30.80 -1.36 -32.58
CA ASP A 115 30.92 -1.38 -34.03
C ASP A 115 32.37 -1.12 -34.47
N TYR A 116 32.64 -1.24 -35.77
CA TYR A 116 33.94 -0.91 -36.36
C TYR A 116 33.79 -0.11 -37.66
N LEU A 117 34.83 0.65 -37.99
CA LEU A 117 34.92 1.50 -39.17
C LEU A 117 36.28 1.37 -39.80
N VAL A 118 36.31 1.26 -41.13
CA VAL A 118 37.56 1.18 -41.89
C VAL A 118 38.12 2.59 -42.12
N LYS A 119 39.38 2.82 -41.76
CA LYS A 119 40.09 4.09 -42.00
C LYS A 119 40.16 4.38 -43.51
N GLY A 120 39.96 5.64 -43.91
CA GLY A 120 39.98 6.07 -45.32
C GLY A 120 38.61 6.02 -46.04
N GLY A 121 37.52 5.72 -45.33
CA GLY A 121 36.16 5.85 -45.87
C GLY A 121 35.71 7.30 -46.07
N ASP A 122 34.54 7.49 -46.70
CA ASP A 122 33.93 8.82 -46.86
C ASP A 122 33.27 9.32 -45.56
N GLY A 123 33.10 10.65 -45.45
CA GLY A 123 32.49 11.26 -44.26
C GLY A 123 31.01 10.92 -44.08
N GLN A 124 30.30 10.50 -45.13
CA GLN A 124 28.90 10.09 -45.00
C GLN A 124 28.79 8.76 -44.25
N THR A 125 29.66 7.81 -44.55
CA THR A 125 29.73 6.50 -43.90
C THR A 125 30.10 6.64 -42.43
N LEU A 126 31.12 7.46 -42.13
CA LEU A 126 31.53 7.78 -40.76
C LEU A 126 30.36 8.35 -39.93
N ARG A 127 29.73 9.43 -40.41
CA ARG A 127 28.60 10.08 -39.71
C ARG A 127 27.42 9.13 -39.50
N ARG A 128 27.14 8.26 -40.48
CA ARG A 128 26.07 7.27 -40.40
C ARG A 128 26.37 6.20 -39.34
N ALA A 129 27.57 5.66 -39.33
CA ALA A 129 27.99 4.65 -38.36
C ALA A 129 27.98 5.20 -36.92
N VAL A 130 28.51 6.40 -36.71
CA VAL A 130 28.47 7.08 -35.40
C VAL A 130 27.05 7.22 -34.88
N ARG A 131 26.13 7.74 -35.71
CA ARG A 131 24.72 7.90 -35.30
C ARG A 131 24.03 6.56 -35.05
N TYR A 132 24.32 5.52 -35.84
CA TYR A 132 23.74 4.19 -35.62
C TYR A 132 24.26 3.53 -34.35
N ALA A 133 25.56 3.66 -34.04
CA ALA A 133 26.14 3.13 -32.81
C ALA A 133 25.43 3.74 -31.59
N MET A 134 25.26 5.07 -31.57
CA MET A 134 24.54 5.76 -30.49
C MET A 134 23.06 5.35 -30.39
N LEU A 135 22.33 5.31 -31.51
CA LEU A 135 20.92 4.90 -31.51
C LEU A 135 20.74 3.46 -31.04
N ARG A 136 21.68 2.59 -31.39
CA ARG A 136 21.67 1.19 -30.95
C ARG A 136 21.94 1.09 -29.46
N HIS A 137 22.98 1.77 -28.97
CA HIS A 137 23.34 1.83 -27.57
C HIS A 137 22.15 2.28 -26.71
N GLN A 138 21.54 3.41 -27.08
CA GLN A 138 20.39 3.96 -26.36
C GLN A 138 19.19 3.01 -26.35
N ARG A 139 18.89 2.33 -27.47
CA ARG A 139 17.82 1.32 -27.52
C ARG A 139 18.10 0.13 -26.60
N ASP A 140 19.35 -0.31 -26.55
CA ASP A 140 19.75 -1.44 -25.70
C ASP A 140 19.70 -1.04 -24.22
N GLU A 141 20.06 0.21 -23.87
CA GLU A 141 19.90 0.77 -22.53
C GLU A 141 18.43 0.91 -22.13
N ASP A 142 17.60 1.51 -22.99
CA ASP A 142 16.16 1.65 -22.75
C ASP A 142 15.49 0.28 -22.56
N ALA A 143 15.88 -0.72 -23.35
CA ALA A 143 15.39 -2.09 -23.22
C ALA A 143 15.83 -2.72 -21.90
N ARG A 144 17.08 -2.51 -21.46
CA ARG A 144 17.57 -2.99 -20.15
C ARG A 144 16.85 -2.31 -18.99
N LEU A 145 16.61 -1.01 -19.08
CA LEU A 145 15.88 -0.26 -18.05
C LEU A 145 14.44 -0.75 -17.95
N ALA A 146 13.75 -0.91 -19.08
CA ALA A 146 12.40 -1.46 -19.13
C ALA A 146 12.32 -2.87 -18.52
N GLU A 147 13.29 -3.74 -18.82
CA GLU A 147 13.36 -5.08 -18.23
C GLU A 147 13.66 -5.05 -16.73
N THR A 148 14.50 -4.12 -16.29
CA THR A 148 14.81 -3.93 -14.86
C THR A 148 13.58 -3.45 -14.10
N VAL A 149 12.86 -2.45 -14.62
CA VAL A 149 11.61 -1.95 -14.04
C VAL A 149 10.57 -3.06 -14.00
N PHE A 150 10.45 -3.84 -15.08
CA PHE A 150 9.54 -4.98 -15.13
C PHE A 150 9.87 -5.98 -14.01
N THR A 151 11.14 -6.31 -13.80
CA THR A 151 11.57 -7.40 -12.91
C THR A 151 11.64 -7.01 -11.43
N VAL A 152 12.11 -5.81 -11.10
CA VAL A 152 12.47 -5.41 -9.72
C VAL A 152 11.33 -4.74 -8.96
N THR A 153 10.26 -4.33 -9.64
CA THR A 153 9.12 -3.69 -8.96
C THR A 153 8.42 -4.64 -7.99
N ASP A 154 7.93 -4.10 -6.88
CA ASP A 154 7.06 -4.82 -5.95
C ASP A 154 5.61 -4.93 -6.47
N SER A 155 5.31 -4.35 -7.63
CA SER A 155 3.98 -4.40 -8.24
C SER A 155 3.90 -5.54 -9.23
N GLY A 156 2.81 -6.31 -9.20
CA GLY A 156 2.61 -7.35 -10.20
C GLY A 156 2.35 -6.72 -11.57
N ILE A 157 3.16 -7.03 -12.57
CA ILE A 157 2.97 -6.56 -13.95
C ILE A 157 2.70 -7.77 -14.85
N ALA A 158 1.61 -7.70 -15.60
CA ALA A 158 1.29 -8.66 -16.66
C ALA A 158 1.15 -7.95 -18.00
N VAL A 159 1.77 -8.51 -19.04
CA VAL A 159 1.50 -8.13 -20.44
C VAL A 159 0.50 -9.13 -21.00
N VAL A 160 -0.59 -8.63 -21.56
CA VAL A 160 -1.75 -9.45 -21.93
C VAL A 160 -2.14 -9.15 -23.37
N ALA A 161 -2.40 -10.20 -24.15
CA ALA A 161 -2.90 -10.08 -25.51
C ALA A 161 -4.32 -9.49 -25.55
N THR A 162 -4.76 -9.06 -26.73
CA THR A 162 -6.11 -8.47 -26.90
C THR A 162 -7.24 -9.44 -26.58
N ASN A 163 -7.00 -10.75 -26.66
CA ASN A 163 -7.93 -11.82 -26.29
C ASN A 163 -7.87 -12.22 -24.81
N GLY A 164 -7.08 -11.52 -23.98
CA GLY A 164 -6.94 -11.78 -22.55
C GLY A 164 -5.88 -12.80 -22.17
N GLN A 165 -5.20 -13.41 -23.14
CA GLN A 165 -4.13 -14.37 -22.88
C GLN A 165 -2.90 -13.68 -22.29
N ILE A 166 -2.36 -14.25 -21.21
CA ILE A 166 -1.13 -13.75 -20.57
C ILE A 166 0.05 -14.01 -21.51
N GLN A 167 0.82 -12.98 -21.82
CA GLN A 167 2.03 -13.06 -22.64
C GLN A 167 3.30 -13.03 -21.81
N ARG A 168 3.32 -12.23 -20.72
CA ARG A 168 4.45 -12.11 -19.80
C ARG A 168 3.95 -11.76 -18.40
N LEU A 169 4.62 -12.29 -17.38
CA LEU A 169 4.44 -11.95 -15.97
C LEU A 169 5.78 -11.60 -15.35
N ASN A 170 5.84 -10.54 -14.56
CA ASN A 170 7.02 -10.26 -13.75
C ASN A 170 7.06 -11.12 -12.47
N PRO A 171 8.21 -11.18 -11.76
CA PRO A 171 8.33 -11.94 -10.52
C PRO A 171 7.29 -11.56 -9.47
N ALA A 172 7.07 -10.27 -9.23
CA ALA A 172 6.08 -9.82 -8.24
C ALA A 172 4.65 -10.28 -8.55
N PHE A 173 4.24 -10.35 -9.83
CA PHE A 173 2.92 -10.86 -10.19
C PHE A 173 2.80 -12.34 -9.82
N ARG A 174 3.85 -13.12 -10.11
CA ARG A 174 3.91 -14.55 -9.82
C ARG A 174 3.87 -14.78 -8.32
N ASP A 175 4.67 -14.03 -7.56
CA ASP A 175 4.70 -14.11 -6.10
C ASP A 175 3.38 -13.67 -5.47
N MET A 176 2.65 -12.71 -6.06
CA MET A 176 1.33 -12.28 -5.57
C MET A 176 0.23 -13.30 -5.87
N THR A 177 0.31 -14.04 -6.98
CA THR A 177 -0.77 -14.89 -7.48
C THR A 177 -0.50 -16.39 -7.33
N ASP A 178 0.72 -16.77 -6.95
CA ASP A 178 1.25 -18.14 -6.97
C ASP A 178 1.17 -18.81 -8.35
N LEU A 179 1.31 -18.04 -9.43
CA LEU A 179 1.33 -18.57 -10.79
C LEU A 179 2.71 -19.07 -11.22
N GLY A 180 2.71 -20.21 -11.90
CA GLY A 180 3.90 -20.83 -12.48
C GLY A 180 4.30 -20.25 -13.84
N ASP A 181 5.49 -20.64 -14.32
CA ASP A 181 5.99 -20.28 -15.66
C ASP A 181 5.09 -20.79 -16.80
N ASP A 182 4.33 -21.86 -16.57
CA ASP A 182 3.45 -22.48 -17.56
C ASP A 182 2.15 -21.70 -17.82
N SER A 183 1.88 -20.64 -17.06
CA SER A 183 0.74 -19.75 -17.27
C SER A 183 0.92 -18.82 -18.48
N GLU A 184 2.15 -18.45 -18.83
CA GLU A 184 2.42 -17.60 -20.00
C GLU A 184 2.07 -18.35 -21.30
N GLY A 185 1.23 -17.74 -22.14
CA GLY A 185 0.74 -18.35 -23.38
C GLY A 185 -0.31 -19.45 -23.17
N ARG A 186 -0.73 -19.73 -21.93
CA ARG A 186 -1.76 -20.73 -21.61
C ARG A 186 -2.98 -20.10 -20.97
N ASP A 187 -2.77 -19.38 -19.87
CA ASP A 187 -3.84 -18.88 -19.01
C ASP A 187 -4.29 -17.48 -19.48
N ARG A 188 -5.53 -17.11 -19.14
CA ARG A 188 -6.04 -15.76 -19.34
C ARG A 188 -6.00 -14.97 -18.04
N LEU A 189 -5.84 -13.66 -18.14
CA LEU A 189 -5.85 -12.79 -16.95
C LEU A 189 -7.18 -12.92 -16.18
N SER A 190 -8.30 -13.09 -16.88
CA SER A 190 -9.63 -13.32 -16.30
C SER A 190 -9.76 -14.63 -15.52
N ASP A 191 -8.89 -15.62 -15.76
CA ASP A 191 -8.91 -16.89 -15.03
C ASP A 191 -8.23 -16.78 -13.65
N VAL A 192 -7.35 -15.78 -13.53
CA VAL A 192 -6.52 -15.51 -12.35
C VAL A 192 -7.19 -14.47 -11.45
N LEU A 193 -7.78 -13.44 -12.07
CA LEU A 193 -8.38 -12.32 -11.35
C LEU A 193 -9.90 -12.50 -11.19
N LEU A 194 -10.37 -12.26 -9.97
CA LEU A 194 -11.77 -12.27 -9.60
C LEU A 194 -12.36 -10.87 -9.70
N ASP A 195 -13.68 -10.80 -9.80
CA ASP A 195 -14.48 -9.57 -9.78
C ASP A 195 -14.66 -9.04 -8.34
N GLU A 196 -15.26 -7.85 -8.16
CA GLU A 196 -15.40 -7.19 -6.85
C GLU A 196 -16.12 -8.07 -5.81
N ASP A 197 -17.09 -8.87 -6.25
CA ASP A 197 -17.87 -9.80 -5.41
C ASP A 197 -17.18 -11.17 -5.19
N GLY A 198 -15.98 -11.36 -5.75
CA GLY A 198 -15.22 -12.60 -5.72
C GLY A 198 -15.66 -13.63 -6.77
N SER A 199 -16.56 -13.28 -7.70
CA SER A 199 -16.90 -14.13 -8.84
C SER A 199 -15.82 -14.10 -9.92
N ARG A 200 -15.84 -15.07 -10.85
CA ARG A 200 -14.89 -15.08 -11.97
C ARG A 200 -15.28 -14.05 -13.02
N ILE A 201 -14.30 -13.29 -13.51
CA ILE A 201 -14.50 -12.42 -14.66
C ILE A 201 -14.88 -13.29 -15.87
N LEU A 202 -16.02 -13.00 -16.49
CA LEU A 202 -16.47 -13.77 -17.64
C LEU A 202 -15.51 -13.55 -18.83
N PRO A 203 -15.10 -14.59 -19.58
CA PRO A 203 -14.20 -14.42 -20.72
C PRO A 203 -14.71 -13.45 -21.78
N ASP A 204 -16.03 -13.36 -21.95
CA ASP A 204 -16.69 -12.49 -22.94
C ASP A 204 -16.79 -11.03 -22.50
N THR A 205 -16.49 -10.73 -21.23
CA THR A 205 -16.43 -9.35 -20.71
C THR A 205 -15.02 -8.77 -20.81
N TRP A 206 -14.11 -9.47 -21.49
CA TRP A 206 -12.75 -9.00 -21.76
C TRP A 206 -12.65 -8.25 -23.11
N PRO A 207 -11.89 -7.13 -23.16
CA PRO A 207 -11.39 -6.37 -22.02
C PRO A 207 -12.55 -5.65 -21.31
N PRO A 208 -12.38 -5.23 -20.05
CA PRO A 208 -13.35 -4.35 -19.40
C PRO A 208 -13.53 -3.07 -20.23
N LYS A 209 -14.68 -2.40 -20.05
CA LYS A 209 -14.94 -1.15 -20.75
C LYS A 209 -13.93 -0.09 -20.32
N MET A 210 -13.00 0.22 -21.22
CA MET A 210 -11.95 1.21 -20.96
C MET A 210 -12.56 2.61 -20.82
N GLY A 211 -12.02 3.38 -19.88
CA GLY A 211 -12.32 4.79 -19.67
C GLY A 211 -11.57 5.72 -20.63
N PRO A 212 -11.61 7.03 -20.38
CA PRO A 212 -10.74 7.98 -21.08
C PRO A 212 -9.26 7.60 -20.90
N GLU A 213 -8.45 7.88 -21.93
CA GLU A 213 -7.00 7.56 -21.96
C GLU A 213 -6.63 6.07 -21.98
N ASP A 214 -7.53 5.19 -22.44
CA ASP A 214 -7.27 3.74 -22.53
C ASP A 214 -6.92 3.09 -21.19
N TYR A 215 -7.60 3.55 -20.15
CA TYR A 215 -7.37 3.19 -18.76
C TYR A 215 -8.59 2.52 -18.14
N TRP A 216 -8.37 1.51 -17.31
CA TRP A 216 -9.38 0.93 -16.43
C TRP A 216 -8.75 0.65 -15.06
N GLU A 217 -9.53 0.85 -13.99
CA GLU A 217 -9.13 0.55 -12.62
C GLU A 217 -10.29 -0.16 -11.91
N GLY A 218 -9.97 -1.15 -11.08
CA GLY A 218 -10.91 -1.83 -10.21
C GLY A 218 -10.23 -2.36 -8.94
N GLU A 219 -11.01 -2.57 -7.89
CA GLU A 219 -10.57 -3.21 -6.65
C GLU A 219 -11.26 -4.57 -6.50
N ALA A 220 -10.51 -5.64 -6.23
CA ALA A 220 -11.12 -6.96 -6.08
C ALA A 220 -10.40 -7.82 -5.05
N TRP A 221 -11.17 -8.70 -4.41
CA TRP A 221 -10.64 -9.83 -3.65
C TRP A 221 -10.20 -10.91 -4.62
N ASN A 222 -8.90 -11.16 -4.68
CA ASN A 222 -8.31 -12.25 -5.44
C ASN A 222 -7.97 -13.42 -4.53
N ALA A 223 -7.73 -14.58 -5.14
CA ALA A 223 -7.23 -15.76 -4.47
C ALA A 223 -5.92 -16.17 -5.13
N ARG A 224 -4.91 -16.46 -4.31
CA ARG A 224 -3.69 -17.11 -4.78
C ARG A 224 -4.04 -18.48 -5.33
N HIS A 225 -3.21 -19.04 -6.21
CA HIS A 225 -3.42 -20.40 -6.73
C HIS A 225 -3.56 -21.45 -5.60
N GLY A 226 -2.99 -21.19 -4.42
CA GLY A 226 -3.14 -21.99 -3.19
C GLY A 226 -4.39 -21.76 -2.33
N GLY A 227 -5.22 -20.75 -2.63
CA GLY A 227 -6.51 -20.48 -1.96
C GLY A 227 -6.52 -19.32 -0.95
N ASP A 228 -5.36 -18.76 -0.60
CA ASP A 228 -5.29 -17.58 0.27
C ASP A 228 -5.84 -16.34 -0.43
N ARG A 229 -6.72 -15.61 0.25
CA ARG A 229 -7.36 -14.41 -0.31
C ARG A 229 -6.52 -13.17 -0.04
N PHE A 230 -6.39 -12.31 -1.04
CA PHE A 230 -5.71 -11.03 -0.95
C PHE A 230 -6.50 -9.97 -1.72
N PHE A 231 -6.41 -8.71 -1.29
CA PHE A 231 -7.14 -7.60 -1.86
C PHE A 231 -6.22 -6.78 -2.75
N THR A 232 -6.60 -6.60 -4.01
CA THR A 232 -5.76 -5.89 -4.98
C THR A 232 -6.48 -4.72 -5.62
N VAL A 233 -5.71 -3.69 -5.94
CA VAL A 233 -6.08 -2.73 -6.99
C VAL A 233 -5.47 -3.21 -8.30
N ILE A 234 -6.28 -3.35 -9.33
CA ILE A 234 -5.85 -3.72 -10.68
C ILE A 234 -6.03 -2.52 -11.58
N ARG A 235 -4.97 -2.15 -12.30
CA ARG A 235 -4.99 -1.14 -13.36
C ARG A 235 -4.68 -1.79 -14.68
N LEU A 236 -5.49 -1.50 -15.70
CA LEU A 236 -5.31 -2.01 -17.05
C LEU A 236 -5.12 -0.85 -18.02
N HIS A 237 -4.02 -0.87 -18.75
CA HIS A 237 -3.70 0.12 -19.78
C HIS A 237 -3.69 -0.54 -21.16
N ALA A 238 -4.38 0.04 -22.15
CA ALA A 238 -4.25 -0.41 -23.53
C ALA A 238 -3.02 0.23 -24.19
N VAL A 239 -2.17 -0.59 -24.79
CA VAL A 239 -1.04 -0.14 -25.60
C VAL A 239 -1.47 -0.19 -27.06
N ARG A 240 -1.48 0.96 -27.74
CA ARG A 240 -1.89 1.06 -29.14
C ARG A 240 -0.70 1.01 -30.11
N ARG A 241 -0.97 0.57 -31.33
CA ARG A 241 -0.07 0.71 -32.49
C ARG A 241 -0.19 2.12 -33.06
N GLU A 242 0.71 2.46 -34.00
CA GLU A 242 0.68 3.71 -34.75
C GLU A 242 -0.63 3.92 -35.52
N ASP A 243 -1.28 2.84 -35.98
CA ASP A 243 -2.57 2.89 -36.67
C ASP A 243 -3.78 3.11 -35.75
N GLY A 244 -3.54 3.27 -34.44
CA GLY A 244 -4.57 3.44 -33.42
C GLY A 244 -5.24 2.14 -32.96
N SER A 245 -4.93 0.98 -33.54
CA SER A 245 -5.43 -0.31 -33.06
C SER A 245 -4.78 -0.71 -31.73
N VAL A 246 -5.50 -1.44 -30.86
CA VAL A 246 -4.89 -1.97 -29.63
C VAL A 246 -3.93 -3.11 -29.98
N ALA A 247 -2.68 -2.98 -29.52
CA ALA A 247 -1.65 -3.99 -29.67
C ALA A 247 -1.72 -5.05 -28.57
N ARG A 248 -1.86 -4.60 -27.32
CA ARG A 248 -1.86 -5.42 -26.10
C ARG A 248 -2.38 -4.60 -24.92
N TYR A 249 -2.54 -5.24 -23.78
CA TYR A 249 -2.81 -4.60 -22.50
C TYR A 249 -1.64 -4.79 -21.53
N VAL A 250 -1.45 -3.85 -20.62
CA VAL A 250 -0.56 -3.97 -19.47
C VAL A 250 -1.41 -3.87 -18.22
N ALA A 251 -1.41 -4.94 -17.42
CA ALA A 251 -2.07 -4.96 -16.13
C ALA A 251 -1.03 -4.73 -15.02
N VAL A 252 -1.34 -3.84 -14.09
CA VAL A 252 -0.55 -3.57 -12.89
C VAL A 252 -1.39 -3.87 -11.67
N LEU A 253 -0.88 -4.73 -10.80
CA LEU A 253 -1.52 -5.22 -9.59
C LEU A 253 -0.74 -4.71 -8.39
N HIS A 254 -1.48 -4.14 -7.44
CA HIS A 254 -0.96 -3.80 -6.12
C HIS A 254 -1.74 -4.55 -5.06
N ASP A 255 -1.04 -5.37 -4.27
CA ASP A 255 -1.59 -5.93 -3.05
C ASP A 255 -1.72 -4.83 -1.99
N ILE A 256 -2.96 -4.58 -1.57
CA ILE A 256 -3.29 -3.59 -0.53
C ILE A 256 -3.98 -4.25 0.67
N THR A 257 -3.82 -5.57 0.83
CA THR A 257 -4.45 -6.36 1.89
C THR A 257 -4.11 -5.80 3.27
N ASP A 258 -2.83 -5.60 3.56
CA ASP A 258 -2.37 -5.06 4.85
C ASP A 258 -2.93 -3.66 5.11
N ARG A 259 -3.02 -2.84 4.07
CA ARG A 259 -3.61 -1.50 4.18
C ARG A 259 -5.09 -1.57 4.56
N LYS A 260 -5.89 -2.39 3.86
CA LYS A 260 -7.32 -2.57 4.16
C LYS A 260 -7.53 -3.16 5.55
N LEU A 261 -6.77 -4.19 5.94
CA LEU A 261 -6.85 -4.79 7.28
C LEU A 261 -6.49 -3.78 8.38
N ASN A 262 -5.48 -2.94 8.15
CA ASN A 262 -5.11 -1.88 9.08
C ASN A 262 -6.17 -0.77 9.16
N GLU A 263 -6.76 -0.37 8.03
CA GLU A 263 -7.88 0.57 7.99
C GLU A 263 -9.08 0.03 8.78
N GLU A 264 -9.45 -1.24 8.59
CA GLU A 264 -10.51 -1.89 9.36
C GLU A 264 -10.19 -1.98 10.86
N LYS A 265 -8.94 -2.32 11.20
CA LYS A 265 -8.48 -2.38 12.59
C LYS A 265 -8.52 -1.01 13.25
N LEU A 266 -8.08 0.04 12.55
CA LEU A 266 -8.15 1.43 13.04
C LEU A 266 -9.61 1.88 13.20
N ALA A 267 -10.48 1.55 12.25
CA ALA A 267 -11.91 1.84 12.34
C ALA A 267 -12.56 1.13 13.54
N ARG A 268 -12.18 -0.12 13.79
CA ARG A 268 -12.65 -0.88 14.97
C ARG A 268 -12.10 -0.31 16.27
N GLN A 269 -10.83 0.08 16.33
CA GLN A 269 -10.23 0.73 17.51
C GLN A 269 -10.84 2.11 17.80
N ALA A 270 -11.24 2.84 16.75
CA ALA A 270 -11.93 4.12 16.90
C ALA A 270 -13.34 3.99 17.50
N THR A 271 -13.95 2.80 17.43
CA THR A 271 -15.35 2.57 17.79
C THR A 271 -15.57 1.55 18.92
N HIS A 272 -14.58 0.71 19.23
CA HIS A 272 -14.67 -0.36 20.22
C HIS A 272 -13.50 -0.31 21.21
N ASP A 273 -13.77 -0.72 22.45
CA ASP A 273 -12.77 -0.92 23.50
C ASP A 273 -11.91 -2.15 23.19
N HIS A 274 -10.58 -1.98 23.23
CA HIS A 274 -9.64 -3.01 22.78
C HIS A 274 -9.63 -4.27 23.66
N LEU A 275 -10.00 -4.14 24.95
CA LEU A 275 -9.89 -5.23 25.92
C LEU A 275 -11.17 -6.08 25.94
N THR A 276 -12.33 -5.42 25.91
CA THR A 276 -13.64 -6.06 26.06
C THR A 276 -14.33 -6.32 24.73
N GLY A 277 -13.94 -5.63 23.66
CA GLY A 277 -14.60 -5.69 22.36
C GLY A 277 -15.96 -5.00 22.31
N LEU A 278 -16.40 -4.39 23.42
CA LEU A 278 -17.63 -3.59 23.48
C LEU A 278 -17.44 -2.25 22.75
N PRO A 279 -18.51 -1.59 22.30
CA PRO A 279 -18.50 -0.18 21.93
C PRO A 279 -17.73 0.68 22.95
N ASN A 280 -16.92 1.61 22.44
CA ASN A 280 -16.27 2.61 23.27
C ASN A 280 -17.19 3.82 23.50
N ARG A 281 -16.72 4.82 24.26
CA ARG A 281 -17.49 6.04 24.55
C ARG A 281 -17.98 6.78 23.30
N PHE A 282 -17.18 6.81 22.23
CA PHE A 282 -17.56 7.48 20.98
C PHE A 282 -18.75 6.78 20.32
N LEU A 283 -18.65 5.48 20.08
CA LEU A 283 -19.73 4.71 19.46
C LEU A 283 -20.99 4.65 20.35
N PHE A 284 -20.82 4.63 21.68
CA PHE A 284 -21.94 4.68 22.61
C PHE A 284 -22.75 5.98 22.49
N LEU A 285 -22.07 7.13 22.43
CA LEU A 285 -22.74 8.43 22.28
C LEU A 285 -23.41 8.56 20.90
N ASP A 286 -22.76 8.12 19.83
CA ASP A 286 -23.34 8.13 18.48
C ASP A 286 -24.65 7.31 18.41
N ARG A 287 -24.63 6.07 18.94
CA ARG A 287 -25.83 5.23 19.04
C ARG A 287 -26.90 5.84 19.94
N SER A 288 -26.49 6.48 21.03
CA SER A 288 -27.40 7.18 21.93
C SER A 288 -28.10 8.33 21.24
N ASP A 289 -27.38 9.18 20.51
CA ASP A 289 -27.96 10.28 19.74
C ASP A 289 -28.95 9.76 18.68
N ALA A 290 -28.64 8.66 18.01
CA ALA A 290 -29.56 8.02 17.08
C ALA A 290 -30.83 7.48 17.76
N ALA A 291 -30.69 6.84 18.92
CA ALA A 291 -31.82 6.34 19.70
C ALA A 291 -32.70 7.47 20.22
N LEU A 292 -32.11 8.57 20.71
CA LEU A 292 -32.86 9.74 21.20
C LEU A 292 -33.61 10.46 20.08
N ARG A 293 -33.02 10.63 18.89
CA ARG A 293 -33.76 11.16 17.71
C ARG A 293 -34.97 10.30 17.36
N THR A 294 -34.81 8.99 17.44
CA THR A 294 -35.90 8.03 17.21
C THR A 294 -36.97 8.15 18.31
N ALA A 295 -36.53 8.23 19.56
CA ALA A 295 -37.39 8.38 20.73
C ALA A 295 -38.25 9.64 20.68
N GLN A 296 -37.62 10.77 20.34
CA GLN A 296 -38.29 12.05 20.16
C GLN A 296 -39.31 12.01 19.02
N ARG A 297 -38.97 11.38 17.89
CA ARG A 297 -39.87 11.28 16.73
C ARG A 297 -41.12 10.45 17.02
N TYR A 298 -40.96 9.34 17.75
CA TYR A 298 -42.05 8.40 18.02
C TYR A 298 -42.69 8.56 19.40
N SER A 299 -42.28 9.59 20.15
CA SER A 299 -42.71 9.84 21.53
C SER A 299 -42.54 8.61 22.44
N VAL A 300 -41.45 7.86 22.26
CA VAL A 300 -41.08 6.74 23.13
C VAL A 300 -39.98 7.15 24.11
N ARG A 301 -39.83 6.39 25.19
CA ARG A 301 -38.83 6.64 26.24
C ARG A 301 -37.58 5.80 26.02
N CYS A 302 -36.45 6.30 26.51
CA CYS A 302 -35.17 5.59 26.53
C CYS A 302 -34.54 5.76 27.92
N ALA A 303 -33.64 4.86 28.29
CA ALA A 303 -32.84 5.01 29.49
C ALA A 303 -31.36 4.76 29.22
N MET A 304 -30.51 5.39 30.02
CA MET A 304 -29.09 5.09 30.11
C MET A 304 -28.76 4.65 31.53
N LEU A 305 -27.98 3.58 31.64
CA LEU A 305 -27.39 3.14 32.89
C LEU A 305 -25.90 3.44 32.86
N TYR A 306 -25.38 4.07 33.91
CA TYR A 306 -23.94 4.22 34.14
C TYR A 306 -23.54 3.20 35.20
N VAL A 307 -22.49 2.43 34.95
CA VAL A 307 -22.08 1.29 35.79
C VAL A 307 -20.61 1.45 36.14
N ASP A 308 -20.29 1.37 37.43
CA ASP A 308 -18.92 1.39 37.90
C ASP A 308 -18.65 0.21 38.85
N LEU A 309 -17.49 -0.43 38.70
CA LEU A 309 -17.14 -1.61 39.48
C LEU A 309 -16.55 -1.25 40.85
N ASP A 310 -17.33 -1.56 41.87
CA ASP A 310 -16.89 -1.47 43.25
C ASP A 310 -15.85 -2.55 43.57
N GLY A 311 -14.71 -2.12 44.13
CA GLY A 311 -13.66 -3.03 44.59
C GLY A 311 -12.73 -3.53 43.49
N PHE A 312 -12.79 -2.93 42.28
CA PHE A 312 -11.93 -3.31 41.18
C PHE A 312 -10.43 -3.05 41.43
N LYS A 313 -10.09 -1.88 42.00
CA LYS A 313 -8.69 -1.55 42.33
C LYS A 313 -8.01 -2.57 43.26
N PRO A 314 -8.61 -3.01 44.38
CA PRO A 314 -8.10 -4.11 45.19
C PRO A 314 -7.81 -5.41 44.43
N VAL A 315 -8.59 -5.74 43.40
CA VAL A 315 -8.33 -6.93 42.54
C VAL A 315 -7.01 -6.76 41.80
N ASN A 316 -6.77 -5.59 41.17
CA ASN A 316 -5.50 -5.31 40.52
C ASN A 316 -4.33 -5.34 41.50
N ASP A 317 -4.51 -4.75 42.68
CA ASP A 317 -3.46 -4.64 43.69
C ASP A 317 -3.09 -6.01 44.30
N THR A 318 -4.05 -6.95 44.37
CA THR A 318 -3.88 -8.26 45.03
C THR A 318 -3.56 -9.40 44.05
N LEU A 319 -4.26 -9.44 42.90
CA LEU A 319 -4.18 -10.53 41.92
C LEU A 319 -3.47 -10.11 40.61
N GLY A 320 -3.10 -8.83 40.49
CA GLY A 320 -2.39 -8.28 39.34
C GLY A 320 -3.29 -7.78 38.21
N HIS A 321 -2.72 -6.97 37.32
CA HIS A 321 -3.44 -6.33 36.21
C HIS A 321 -4.05 -7.34 35.23
N ALA A 322 -3.39 -8.47 34.98
CA ALA A 322 -3.93 -9.52 34.11
C ALA A 322 -5.23 -10.12 34.68
N ALA A 323 -5.34 -10.24 36.01
CA ALA A 323 -6.58 -10.67 36.66
C ALA A 323 -7.68 -9.62 36.54
N GLY A 324 -7.34 -8.33 36.73
CA GLY A 324 -8.27 -7.22 36.50
C GLY A 324 -8.80 -7.17 35.07
N ASP A 325 -7.93 -7.37 34.08
CA ASP A 325 -8.33 -7.44 32.67
C ASP A 325 -9.34 -8.55 32.40
N ARG A 326 -9.15 -9.73 33.01
CA ARG A 326 -10.11 -10.84 32.91
C ARG A 326 -11.41 -10.57 33.64
N VAL A 327 -11.39 -9.84 34.76
CA VAL A 327 -12.61 -9.36 35.42
C VAL A 327 -13.38 -8.42 34.48
N LEU A 328 -12.72 -7.46 33.85
CA LEU A 328 -13.36 -6.54 32.91
C LEU A 328 -13.98 -7.28 31.71
N GLN A 329 -13.28 -8.26 31.15
CA GLN A 329 -13.80 -9.13 30.10
C GLN A 329 -14.97 -10.02 30.58
N GLY A 330 -14.92 -10.48 31.84
CA GLY A 330 -16.00 -11.22 32.47
C GLY A 330 -17.25 -10.36 32.66
N VAL A 331 -17.09 -9.15 33.17
CA VAL A 331 -18.17 -8.16 33.31
C VAL A 331 -18.77 -7.85 31.95
N ALA A 332 -17.96 -7.54 30.94
CA ALA A 332 -18.42 -7.26 29.59
C ALA A 332 -19.32 -8.38 29.03
N ARG A 333 -18.92 -9.64 29.21
CA ARG A 333 -19.74 -10.81 28.83
C ARG A 333 -21.06 -10.86 29.61
N ARG A 334 -21.01 -10.74 30.94
CA ARG A 334 -22.23 -10.78 31.77
C ARG A 334 -23.22 -9.67 31.44
N LEU A 335 -22.72 -8.47 31.17
CA LEU A 335 -23.56 -7.35 30.73
C LEU A 335 -24.14 -7.60 29.34
N GLY A 336 -23.34 -8.13 28.40
CA GLY A 336 -23.81 -8.54 27.08
C GLY A 336 -24.92 -9.60 27.13
N ASP A 337 -24.77 -10.60 27.99
CA ASP A 337 -25.78 -11.66 28.20
C ASP A 337 -27.03 -11.16 28.93
N ALA A 338 -26.91 -10.06 29.68
CA ALA A 338 -28.03 -9.48 30.42
C ALA A 338 -28.98 -8.68 29.52
N VAL A 339 -28.47 -8.09 28.44
CA VAL A 339 -29.22 -7.16 27.58
C VAL A 339 -29.80 -7.84 26.34
N ARG A 340 -30.72 -7.15 25.65
CA ARG A 340 -31.30 -7.60 24.37
C ARG A 340 -30.42 -7.14 23.21
N SER A 341 -30.64 -7.71 22.02
CA SER A 341 -29.93 -7.30 20.80
C SER A 341 -30.18 -5.85 20.37
N SER A 342 -31.30 -5.24 20.81
CA SER A 342 -31.63 -3.84 20.60
C SER A 342 -30.83 -2.89 21.48
N ASP A 343 -30.30 -3.38 22.59
CA ASP A 343 -29.65 -2.58 23.61
C ASP A 343 -28.16 -2.44 23.25
N THR A 344 -27.49 -1.45 23.85
CA THR A 344 -26.05 -1.26 23.63
C THR A 344 -25.33 -1.24 24.96
N VAL A 345 -24.40 -2.16 25.16
CA VAL A 345 -23.42 -2.12 26.26
C VAL A 345 -22.14 -1.49 25.73
N ALA A 346 -21.53 -0.60 26.50
CA ALA A 346 -20.26 0.03 26.19
C ALA A 346 -19.33 0.03 27.40
N ARG A 347 -18.02 0.08 27.13
CA ARG A 347 -17.02 0.41 28.14
C ARG A 347 -16.52 1.82 27.88
N LEU A 348 -16.69 2.70 28.86
CA LEU A 348 -16.33 4.11 28.72
C LEU A 348 -14.86 4.36 29.01
N GLY A 349 -14.27 3.55 29.88
CA GLY A 349 -12.86 3.58 30.27
C GLY A 349 -12.67 2.92 31.64
N GLY A 350 -11.46 2.48 31.97
CA GLY A 350 -11.18 1.91 33.30
C GLY A 350 -12.14 0.79 33.70
N ASP A 351 -12.84 0.98 34.81
CA ASP A 351 -13.88 0.11 35.37
C ASP A 351 -15.31 0.62 35.14
N GLU A 352 -15.49 1.55 34.19
CA GLU A 352 -16.75 2.20 33.88
C GLU A 352 -17.40 1.63 32.60
N PHE A 353 -18.67 1.29 32.72
CA PHE A 353 -19.51 0.77 31.64
C PHE A 353 -20.78 1.61 31.52
N ALA A 354 -21.41 1.56 30.35
CA ALA A 354 -22.71 2.17 30.13
C ALA A 354 -23.63 1.24 29.34
N ILE A 355 -24.92 1.36 29.58
CA ILE A 355 -25.95 0.61 28.87
C ILE A 355 -27.01 1.57 28.35
N LEU A 356 -27.31 1.50 27.06
CA LEU A 356 -28.41 2.21 26.42
C LEU A 356 -29.56 1.24 26.22
N LEU A 357 -30.75 1.64 26.68
CA LEU A 357 -32.01 0.89 26.56
C LEU A 357 -32.98 1.70 25.69
N PRO A 358 -33.04 1.44 24.37
CA PRO A 358 -34.02 2.08 23.50
C PRO A 358 -35.42 1.59 23.78
N ASN A 359 -36.43 2.46 23.66
CA ASN A 359 -37.85 2.10 23.80
C ASN A 359 -38.15 1.33 25.10
N CYS A 360 -37.75 1.89 26.24
CA CYS A 360 -37.90 1.27 27.55
C CYS A 360 -38.70 2.17 28.50
N THR A 361 -39.43 1.55 29.44
CA THR A 361 -40.07 2.26 30.54
C THR A 361 -39.10 2.45 31.71
N ALA A 362 -39.43 3.34 32.65
CA ALA A 362 -38.63 3.48 33.88
C ALA A 362 -38.54 2.16 34.67
N ALA A 363 -39.62 1.37 34.68
CA ALA A 363 -39.63 0.05 35.31
C ALA A 363 -38.67 -0.95 34.63
N ASP A 364 -38.58 -0.92 33.30
CA ASP A 364 -37.62 -1.75 32.55
C ASP A 364 -36.17 -1.34 32.87
N ALA A 365 -35.90 -0.03 32.98
CA ALA A 365 -34.58 0.48 33.33
C ALA A 365 -34.15 0.06 34.74
N VAL A 366 -35.06 0.13 35.72
CA VAL A 366 -34.83 -0.36 37.09
C VAL A 366 -34.61 -1.87 37.12
N ALA A 367 -35.44 -2.64 36.42
CA ALA A 367 -35.29 -4.09 36.34
C ALA A 367 -33.95 -4.49 35.70
N MET A 368 -33.52 -3.77 34.67
CA MET A 368 -32.20 -3.97 34.06
C MET A 368 -31.09 -3.62 35.04
N ALA A 369 -31.18 -2.50 35.77
CA ALA A 369 -30.17 -2.10 36.74
C ALA A 369 -30.02 -3.14 37.88
N ALA A 370 -31.13 -3.69 38.38
CA ALA A 370 -31.10 -4.79 39.34
C ALA A 370 -30.40 -6.02 38.75
N LYS A 371 -30.76 -6.41 37.52
CA LYS A 371 -30.14 -7.54 36.81
C LYS A 371 -28.63 -7.35 36.62
N VAL A 372 -28.19 -6.12 36.29
CA VAL A 372 -26.78 -5.75 36.17
C VAL A 372 -26.05 -5.95 37.51
N VAL A 373 -26.57 -5.38 38.60
CA VAL A 373 -25.97 -5.51 39.94
C VAL A 373 -25.85 -6.98 40.36
N ASP A 374 -26.91 -7.77 40.17
CA ASP A 374 -26.91 -9.20 40.52
C ASP A 374 -25.93 -10.00 39.66
N SER A 375 -25.88 -9.73 38.35
CA SER A 375 -24.95 -10.41 37.44
C SER A 375 -23.49 -10.15 37.80
N VAL A 376 -23.13 -8.92 38.16
CA VAL A 376 -21.74 -8.56 38.48
C VAL A 376 -21.31 -9.15 39.82
N ARG A 377 -22.23 -9.25 40.80
CA ARG A 377 -21.93 -9.75 42.15
C ARG A 377 -21.44 -11.20 42.17
N ALA A 378 -21.79 -12.03 41.18
CA ALA A 378 -21.35 -13.42 41.15
C ALA A 378 -19.80 -13.50 41.08
N PRO A 379 -19.14 -14.45 41.78
CA PRO A 379 -17.69 -14.56 41.76
C PRO A 379 -17.11 -14.78 40.36
N PHE A 380 -15.89 -14.30 40.11
CA PHE A 380 -15.14 -14.57 38.89
C PHE A 380 -14.05 -15.60 39.19
N GLU A 381 -14.17 -16.78 38.58
CA GLU A 381 -13.13 -17.81 38.66
C GLU A 381 -12.01 -17.48 37.68
N LEU A 382 -10.84 -17.13 38.20
CA LEU A 382 -9.64 -16.79 37.42
C LEU A 382 -8.51 -17.75 37.77
N PRO A 383 -7.55 -17.97 36.85
CA PRO A 383 -6.30 -18.68 37.14
C PRO A 383 -5.52 -18.15 38.36
N GLU A 384 -5.59 -16.85 38.65
CA GLU A 384 -4.93 -16.21 39.79
C GLU A 384 -5.68 -16.40 41.12
N GLY A 385 -6.93 -16.86 41.07
CA GLY A 385 -7.81 -17.02 42.23
C GLY A 385 -9.22 -16.48 41.98
N GLU A 386 -10.08 -16.58 42.99
CA GLU A 386 -11.43 -16.04 42.93
C GLU A 386 -11.43 -14.52 43.14
N ALA A 387 -11.97 -13.77 42.18
CA ALA A 387 -12.17 -12.33 42.30
C ALA A 387 -13.64 -12.00 42.58
N ARG A 388 -13.87 -11.03 43.48
CA ARG A 388 -15.20 -10.51 43.81
C ARG A 388 -15.24 -9.01 43.65
N VAL A 389 -16.11 -8.57 42.75
CA VAL A 389 -16.46 -7.16 42.56
C VAL A 389 -17.98 -7.01 42.62
N THR A 390 -18.44 -5.81 42.90
CA THR A 390 -19.86 -5.46 42.80
C THR A 390 -20.01 -4.25 41.89
N ALA A 391 -21.24 -3.83 41.60
CA ALA A 391 -21.48 -2.67 40.76
C ALA A 391 -22.30 -1.61 41.49
N SER A 392 -21.92 -0.36 41.31
CA SER A 392 -22.77 0.80 41.59
C SER A 392 -23.33 1.29 40.26
N VAL A 393 -24.66 1.42 40.18
CA VAL A 393 -25.36 1.73 38.93
C VAL A 393 -26.19 3.01 39.10
N GLY A 394 -26.11 3.91 38.12
CA GLY A 394 -26.95 5.09 38.04
C GLY A 394 -27.89 4.98 36.85
N ILE A 395 -29.13 5.44 37.03
CA ILE A 395 -30.18 5.39 36.00
C ILE A 395 -30.59 6.82 35.66
N ALA A 396 -30.66 7.11 34.36
CA ALA A 396 -31.25 8.33 33.83
C ALA A 396 -32.13 8.02 32.61
N THR A 397 -33.18 8.80 32.41
CA THR A 397 -34.22 8.55 31.42
C THR A 397 -34.45 9.75 30.49
N PHE A 398 -34.75 9.47 29.23
CA PHE A 398 -35.24 10.46 28.28
C PHE A 398 -36.78 10.50 28.34
N PRO A 399 -37.41 11.69 28.38
CA PRO A 399 -36.80 13.03 28.39
C PRO A 399 -36.58 13.63 29.79
N ASP A 400 -36.89 12.90 30.86
CA ASP A 400 -37.02 13.48 32.21
C ASP A 400 -35.68 13.97 32.79
N ASP A 401 -34.57 13.29 32.47
CA ASP A 401 -33.25 13.59 33.00
C ASP A 401 -32.33 14.36 32.04
N GLY A 402 -32.79 14.62 30.82
CA GLY A 402 -32.07 15.34 29.77
C GLY A 402 -32.65 15.08 28.38
N VAL A 403 -32.28 15.92 27.41
CA VAL A 403 -32.73 15.79 26.01
C VAL A 403 -31.60 15.46 25.04
N GLU A 404 -30.35 15.66 25.44
CA GLU A 404 -29.15 15.26 24.69
C GLU A 404 -28.45 14.05 25.33
N ALA A 405 -27.78 13.22 24.52
CA ALA A 405 -27.14 11.99 25.02
C ALA A 405 -26.11 12.25 26.13
N LYS A 406 -25.35 13.35 26.01
CA LYS A 406 -24.34 13.72 27.02
C LYS A 406 -24.97 14.16 28.34
N GLU A 407 -26.11 14.85 28.31
CA GLU A 407 -26.82 15.29 29.51
C GLU A 407 -27.36 14.08 30.28
N ILE A 408 -28.02 13.15 29.58
CA ILE A 408 -28.58 11.93 30.17
C ILE A 408 -27.45 11.06 30.75
N LEU A 409 -26.34 10.91 30.02
CA LEU A 409 -25.20 10.14 30.51
C LEU A 409 -24.58 10.79 31.77
N SER A 410 -24.50 12.13 31.81
CA SER A 410 -24.03 12.86 33.00
C SER A 410 -24.98 12.68 34.18
N ALA A 411 -26.30 12.70 33.95
CA ALA A 411 -27.29 12.44 35.00
C ALA A 411 -27.18 11.01 35.54
N ALA A 412 -26.91 10.03 34.67
CA ALA A 412 -26.69 8.65 35.08
C ALA A 412 -25.39 8.51 35.90
N ASP A 413 -24.32 9.23 35.56
CA ASP A 413 -23.08 9.26 36.37
C ASP A 413 -23.32 9.86 37.77
N GLU A 414 -24.03 10.98 37.87
CA GLU A 414 -24.41 11.59 39.16
C GLU A 414 -25.24 10.63 40.04
N ALA A 415 -26.18 9.91 39.42
CA ALA A 415 -26.98 8.89 40.10
C ALA A 415 -26.11 7.69 40.55
N MET A 416 -25.16 7.25 39.74
CA MET A 416 -24.21 6.19 40.09
C MET A 416 -23.33 6.61 41.28
N TYR A 417 -22.88 7.86 41.30
CA TYR A 417 -22.12 8.41 42.41
C TYR A 417 -22.94 8.43 43.72
N THR A 418 -24.25 8.67 43.61
CA THR A 418 -25.19 8.55 44.75
C THR A 418 -25.29 7.10 45.24
N ALA A 419 -25.36 6.11 44.33
CA ALA A 419 -25.32 4.69 44.68
C ALA A 419 -24.01 4.31 45.42
N LYS A 420 -22.86 4.85 44.99
CA LYS A 420 -21.58 4.65 45.69
C LYS A 420 -21.60 5.20 47.12
N LYS A 421 -22.10 6.42 47.30
CA LYS A 421 -22.17 7.07 48.62
C LYS A 421 -23.14 6.39 49.58
N THR A 422 -24.18 5.75 49.06
CA THR A 422 -25.23 5.08 49.84
C THR A 422 -24.93 3.61 50.13
N GLY A 423 -23.67 3.19 49.96
CA GLY A 423 -23.19 1.88 50.42
C GLY A 423 -22.83 0.90 49.33
N LYS A 424 -22.69 1.35 48.06
CA LYS A 424 -22.25 0.55 46.91
C LYS A 424 -23.16 -0.64 46.60
N ASN A 425 -22.83 -1.43 45.57
CA ASN A 425 -23.51 -2.69 45.24
C ASN A 425 -25.04 -2.54 45.10
N ARG A 426 -25.46 -1.49 44.39
CA ARG A 426 -26.86 -1.05 44.26
C ARG A 426 -27.02 -0.14 43.06
N PHE A 427 -28.26 0.22 42.77
CA PHE A 427 -28.59 1.23 41.78
C PHE A 427 -29.30 2.45 42.41
N SER A 428 -29.24 3.60 41.74
CA SER A 428 -29.97 4.82 42.11
C SER A 428 -30.44 5.56 40.85
N GLY A 429 -31.55 6.28 40.95
CA GLY A 429 -31.95 7.33 40.00
C GLY A 429 -31.49 8.73 40.47
N LYS A 430 -31.71 9.74 39.63
CA LYS A 430 -31.28 11.14 39.88
C LYS A 430 -31.88 11.77 41.13
N ASP A 431 -33.16 11.51 41.42
CA ASP A 431 -33.86 12.09 42.59
C ASP A 431 -33.56 11.35 43.91
N GLY A 432 -32.67 10.34 43.89
CA GLY A 432 -32.33 9.52 45.06
C GLY A 432 -33.50 8.70 45.63
N SER A 433 -34.67 8.72 45.00
CA SER A 433 -35.95 8.28 45.60
C SER A 433 -36.46 6.91 45.11
N GLU A 434 -35.80 6.25 44.17
CA GLU A 434 -36.31 4.99 43.58
C GLU A 434 -35.73 3.69 44.14
N THR A 435 -34.97 3.72 45.23
CA THR A 435 -34.71 2.48 45.99
C THR A 435 -35.84 2.20 46.99
N ALA A 436 -36.40 3.24 47.64
CA ALA A 436 -37.41 3.09 48.70
C ALA A 436 -38.81 2.74 48.16
N LEU A 437 -39.27 3.43 47.12
CA LEU A 437 -40.61 3.23 46.53
C LEU A 437 -40.75 1.93 45.74
N TRP A 438 -39.64 1.41 45.18
CA TRP A 438 -39.65 0.16 44.41
C TRP A 438 -39.57 -1.09 45.30
N LEU A 439 -38.79 -1.05 46.38
CA LEU A 439 -38.76 -2.10 47.42
C LEU A 439 -40.10 -2.20 48.17
N GLU A 440 -40.80 -1.08 48.41
CA GLU A 440 -42.14 -1.08 49.01
C GLU A 440 -43.24 -1.64 48.10
N LYS A 441 -43.16 -1.42 46.77
CA LYS A 441 -44.19 -1.87 45.83
C LYS A 441 -44.08 -3.33 45.38
N ASN A 442 -42.89 -3.93 45.45
CA ASN A 442 -42.65 -5.28 44.93
C ASN A 442 -42.13 -6.22 46.02
N GLN A 443 -42.98 -6.57 47.00
CA GLN A 443 -42.75 -7.54 48.09
C GLN A 443 -41.68 -8.63 47.80
N VAL A 444 -40.40 -8.30 47.96
CA VAL A 444 -39.33 -9.29 48.02
C VAL A 444 -39.18 -9.63 49.50
N PRO A 445 -39.46 -10.87 49.94
CA PRO A 445 -39.28 -11.24 51.33
C PRO A 445 -37.80 -11.12 51.70
N THR A 446 -37.49 -10.23 52.63
CA THR A 446 -36.21 -10.26 53.35
C THR A 446 -36.20 -11.51 54.22
N GLY A 447 -35.52 -12.57 53.75
CA GLY A 447 -35.10 -13.72 54.53
C GLY A 447 -33.66 -13.55 54.97
#